data_AF-A0A9D1TNV6-F1
#
_entry.id   AF-A0A9D1TNV6-F1
#
_cell.length_a   1.000
_cell.length_b   1.000
_cell.length_c   1.000
_cell.angle_alpha   90.00
_cell.angle_beta   90.00
_cell.angle_gamma   90.00
#
_symmetry.space_group_name_H-M   'P 1'
#
loop_
_entity.id
_entity.type
_entity.pdbx_description
1 polymer ?
#
loop_
_entity_poly.entity_id
_entity_poly.type
_entity_poly.pdbx_seq_one_letter_code
_entity_poly.pdbx_strand_id
1 'polypeptide(L)'
;MHDTSKGQVYEARRGCKSCPLRKQCMLSQAAKHDYKRLTIDIETEKYRRKSEALITSDEGIEIRINRSIQAEGSFSLLKAAFGYRRFRTHGIKNIETEWMILCMAGNALRYSIRLANCRAGTPFWFRIEQNAG
;
A
#
# COMPACT_ATOMS: atom_id res chain seq x y z
N MET A 1 20.56 -5.93 -3.03
CA MET A 1 20.94 -5.77 -4.44
C MET A 1 20.05 -6.71 -5.24
N HIS A 2 19.05 -6.18 -5.95
CA HIS A 2 18.27 -7.00 -6.89
C HIS A 2 19.10 -7.13 -8.17
N ASP A 3 19.34 -8.37 -8.59
CA ASP A 3 20.02 -8.69 -9.83
C ASP A 3 19.18 -8.18 -11.01
N THR A 4 19.61 -7.08 -11.64
CA THR A 4 18.91 -6.42 -12.77
C THR A 4 19.03 -7.17 -14.10
N SER A 5 19.52 -8.42 -14.10
CA SER A 5 19.93 -9.15 -15.31
C SER A 5 18.81 -9.89 -16.06
N LYS A 6 17.56 -9.95 -15.55
CA LYS A 6 16.46 -10.75 -16.16
C LYS A 6 15.27 -9.94 -16.70
N GLY A 7 15.49 -8.74 -17.20
CA GLY A 7 14.44 -7.96 -17.88
C GLY A 7 14.27 -8.37 -19.35
N GLN A 8 13.05 -8.70 -19.79
CA GLN A 8 12.76 -8.88 -21.21
C GLN A 8 12.66 -7.51 -21.90
N VAL A 9 13.39 -7.35 -22.99
CA VAL A 9 13.47 -6.11 -23.74
C VAL A 9 12.54 -6.17 -24.96
N TYR A 10 11.63 -5.21 -25.07
CA TYR A 10 10.73 -5.02 -26.21
C TYR A 10 11.15 -3.77 -26.99
N GLU A 11 11.26 -3.91 -28.31
CA GLU A 11 11.71 -2.85 -29.20
C GLU A 11 10.72 -2.63 -30.37
N ALA A 12 10.58 -1.37 -30.79
CA ALA A 12 9.70 -1.02 -31.89
C ALA A 12 10.24 -1.53 -33.25
N ARG A 13 9.60 -2.57 -33.79
CA ARG A 13 10.03 -3.29 -35.02
C ARG A 13 10.14 -2.42 -36.29
N ARG A 14 9.35 -1.34 -36.40
CA ARG A 14 9.29 -0.46 -37.59
C ARG A 14 10.12 0.83 -37.45
N GLY A 15 10.88 0.97 -36.37
CA GLY A 15 11.70 2.16 -36.10
C GLY A 15 10.87 3.38 -35.65
N CYS A 16 11.50 4.30 -34.88
CA CYS A 16 10.83 5.50 -34.34
C CYS A 16 11.39 6.82 -34.87
N LYS A 17 12.23 6.80 -35.94
CA LYS A 17 12.93 8.01 -36.43
C LYS A 17 11.99 9.04 -37.08
N SER A 18 11.07 8.59 -37.91
CA SER A 18 10.09 9.43 -38.61
C SER A 18 8.76 9.59 -37.84
N CYS A 19 8.68 9.08 -36.61
CA CYS A 19 7.44 9.13 -35.83
C CYS A 19 7.19 10.55 -35.29
N PRO A 20 6.05 11.20 -35.60
CA PRO A 20 5.72 12.53 -35.09
C PRO A 20 5.66 12.59 -33.55
N LEU A 21 5.29 11.47 -32.92
CA LEU A 21 5.17 11.34 -31.46
C LEU A 21 6.48 10.95 -30.78
N ARG A 22 7.61 10.89 -31.50
CA ARG A 22 8.90 10.38 -31.00
C ARG A 22 9.33 11.01 -29.67
N LYS A 23 9.30 12.35 -29.59
CA LYS A 23 9.74 13.08 -28.37
C LYS A 23 8.87 12.75 -27.16
N GLN A 24 7.55 12.62 -27.35
CA GLN A 24 6.60 12.31 -26.27
C GLN A 24 6.67 10.84 -25.85
N CYS A 25 6.79 9.92 -26.81
CA CYS A 25 6.81 8.48 -26.55
C CYS A 25 8.14 8.02 -25.94
N MET A 26 9.28 8.49 -26.46
CA MET A 26 10.60 8.01 -26.05
C MET A 26 11.20 8.79 -24.88
N LEU A 27 10.69 9.98 -24.56
CA LEU A 27 11.19 10.82 -23.48
C LEU A 27 12.73 10.94 -23.55
N SER A 28 13.43 10.64 -22.46
CA SER A 28 14.90 10.66 -22.38
C SER A 28 15.61 9.63 -23.27
N GLN A 29 14.91 8.60 -23.78
CA GLN A 29 15.48 7.64 -24.72
C GLN A 29 15.62 8.21 -26.14
N ALA A 30 14.89 9.27 -26.49
CA ALA A 30 14.91 9.85 -27.84
C ALA A 30 16.30 10.32 -28.27
N ALA A 31 17.13 10.73 -27.30
CA ALA A 31 18.50 11.22 -27.50
C ALA A 31 19.55 10.09 -27.55
N LYS A 32 19.21 8.88 -27.05
CA LYS A 32 20.16 7.77 -26.88
C LYS A 32 19.90 6.58 -27.80
N HIS A 33 18.67 6.44 -28.29
CA HIS A 33 18.25 5.28 -29.07
C HIS A 33 17.37 5.68 -30.24
N ASP A 34 17.49 4.96 -31.35
CA ASP A 34 16.71 5.20 -32.57
C ASP A 34 15.26 4.67 -32.48
N TYR A 35 15.00 3.72 -31.59
CA TYR A 35 13.72 3.07 -31.36
C TYR A 35 13.37 3.05 -29.87
N LYS A 36 12.06 3.04 -29.56
CA LYS A 36 11.59 2.90 -28.18
C LYS A 36 11.98 1.53 -27.66
N ARG A 37 12.60 1.50 -26.47
CA ARG A 37 12.93 0.29 -25.73
C ARG A 37 12.14 0.26 -24.42
N LEU A 38 11.42 -0.84 -24.19
CA LEU A 38 10.74 -1.11 -22.93
C LEU A 38 11.36 -2.34 -22.30
N THR A 39 11.89 -2.20 -21.09
CA THR A 39 12.38 -3.33 -20.30
C THR A 39 11.30 -3.69 -19.29
N ILE A 40 10.81 -4.92 -19.36
CA ILE A 40 9.82 -5.44 -18.43
C ILE A 40 10.51 -6.52 -17.59
N ASP A 41 10.47 -6.36 -16.28
CA ASP A 41 10.81 -7.46 -15.38
C ASP A 41 9.63 -8.43 -15.31
N ILE A 42 9.83 -9.61 -15.90
CA ILE A 42 8.79 -10.65 -15.97
C ILE A 42 8.39 -11.10 -14.55
N GLU A 43 9.34 -11.14 -13.62
CA GLU A 43 9.06 -11.61 -12.27
C GLU A 43 8.19 -10.61 -11.50
N THR A 44 8.55 -9.32 -11.55
CA THR A 44 7.72 -8.25 -10.99
C THR A 44 6.32 -8.23 -11.61
N GLU A 45 6.19 -8.41 -12.93
CA GLU A 45 4.86 -8.44 -13.58
C GLU A 45 4.01 -9.64 -13.11
N LYS A 46 4.63 -10.80 -12.88
CA LYS A 46 3.95 -11.97 -12.29
C LYS A 46 3.44 -11.67 -10.88
N TYR A 47 4.26 -11.08 -10.02
CA TYR A 47 3.83 -10.72 -8.67
C TYR A 47 2.75 -9.63 -8.69
N ARG A 48 2.84 -8.66 -9.61
CA ARG A 48 1.82 -7.62 -9.79
C ARG A 48 0.45 -8.23 -10.11
N ARG A 49 0.38 -9.14 -11.08
CA ARG A 49 -0.86 -9.84 -11.45
C ARG A 49 -1.40 -10.70 -10.32
N LYS A 50 -0.53 -11.43 -9.61
CA LYS A 50 -0.94 -12.22 -8.44
C LYS A 50 -1.50 -11.33 -7.33
N SER A 51 -0.84 -10.22 -7.04
CA SER A 51 -1.31 -9.23 -6.07
C SER A 51 -2.66 -8.66 -6.48
N GLU A 52 -2.81 -8.25 -7.75
CA GLU A 52 -4.08 -7.75 -8.29
C GLU A 52 -5.21 -8.75 -8.11
N ALA A 53 -5.02 -10.01 -8.51
CA ALA A 53 -6.03 -11.06 -8.33
C ALA A 53 -6.40 -11.31 -6.86
N LEU A 54 -5.43 -11.24 -5.94
CA LEU A 54 -5.66 -11.42 -4.51
C LEU A 54 -6.42 -10.25 -3.88
N ILE A 55 -6.13 -9.01 -4.32
CA ILE A 55 -6.79 -7.85 -3.74
C ILE A 55 -8.19 -7.64 -4.35
N THR A 56 -8.43 -8.03 -5.59
CA THR A 56 -9.74 -7.88 -6.27
C THR A 56 -10.70 -9.03 -6.04
N SER A 57 -10.27 -10.14 -5.43
CA SER A 57 -11.18 -11.19 -4.98
C SER A 57 -12.13 -10.66 -3.89
N ASP A 58 -13.26 -11.35 -3.70
CA ASP A 58 -14.24 -11.00 -2.67
C ASP A 58 -13.61 -10.97 -1.27
N GLU A 59 -12.79 -11.97 -0.94
CA GLU A 59 -12.01 -12.01 0.30
C GLU A 59 -11.03 -10.85 0.39
N GLY A 60 -10.33 -10.53 -0.70
CA GLY A 60 -9.39 -9.40 -0.75
C GLY A 60 -10.08 -8.05 -0.53
N ILE A 61 -11.27 -7.86 -1.11
CA ILE A 61 -12.11 -6.68 -0.90
C ILE A 61 -12.50 -6.57 0.58
N GLU A 62 -12.99 -7.65 1.18
CA GLU A 62 -13.39 -7.70 2.59
C GLU A 62 -12.23 -7.36 3.53
N ILE A 63 -11.04 -7.93 3.30
CA ILE A 63 -9.84 -7.65 4.09
C ILE A 63 -9.43 -6.18 3.95
N ARG A 64 -9.46 -5.61 2.74
CA ARG A 64 -9.11 -4.19 2.52
C ARG A 64 -10.05 -3.24 3.25
N ILE A 65 -11.36 -3.51 3.22
CA ILE A 65 -12.35 -2.72 3.93
C ILE A 65 -12.12 -2.80 5.44
N ASN A 66 -11.96 -4.01 5.98
CA ASN A 66 -11.66 -4.22 7.39
C ASN A 66 -10.36 -3.52 7.83
N ARG A 67 -9.32 -3.55 7.00
CA ARG A 67 -8.06 -2.83 7.26
C ARG A 67 -8.27 -1.31 7.29
N SER A 68 -9.08 -0.75 6.38
CA SER A 68 -9.38 0.69 6.38
C SER A 68 -10.09 1.10 7.66
N ILE A 69 -11.14 0.37 8.06
CA ILE A 69 -11.90 0.61 9.30
C ILE A 69 -10.97 0.55 10.52
N GLN A 70 -10.09 -0.45 10.60
CA GLN A 70 -9.12 -0.58 11.69
C GLN A 70 -8.14 0.58 11.74
N ALA A 71 -7.60 0.98 10.60
CA ALA A 71 -6.65 2.08 10.50
C ALA A 71 -7.31 3.42 10.88
N GLU A 72 -8.46 3.74 10.28
CA GLU A 72 -9.22 4.96 10.56
C GLU A 72 -9.65 5.05 12.02
N GLY A 73 -10.15 3.94 12.58
CA GLY A 73 -10.50 3.84 13.99
C GLY A 73 -9.30 4.13 14.89
N SER A 74 -8.13 3.58 14.56
CA SER A 74 -6.87 3.78 15.30
C SER A 74 -6.39 5.24 15.26
N PHE A 75 -6.37 5.86 14.07
CA PHE A 75 -6.00 7.26 13.94
C PHE A 75 -7.02 8.21 14.56
N SER A 76 -8.31 7.88 14.50
CA SER A 76 -9.36 8.66 15.16
C SER A 76 -9.17 8.66 16.68
N LEU A 77 -8.83 7.52 17.28
CA LEU A 77 -8.51 7.44 18.71
C LEU A 77 -7.31 8.33 19.07
N LEU A 78 -6.22 8.25 18.30
CA LEU A 78 -5.03 9.09 18.53
C LEU A 78 -5.36 10.58 18.45
N LYS A 79 -6.13 11.00 17.44
CA LYS A 79 -6.41 12.41 17.18
C LYS A 79 -7.46 13.00 18.12
N ALA A 80 -8.53 12.27 18.41
CA ALA A 80 -9.69 12.77 19.15
C ALA A 80 -9.56 12.47 20.65
N ALA A 81 -9.28 11.22 21.02
CA ALA A 81 -9.22 10.83 22.43
C ALA A 81 -7.90 11.25 23.09
N PHE A 82 -6.76 11.05 22.41
CA PHE A 82 -5.46 11.44 22.97
C PHE A 82 -5.07 12.89 22.63
N GLY A 83 -5.84 13.57 21.78
CA GLY A 83 -5.49 14.93 21.32
C GLY A 83 -4.15 14.99 20.58
N TYR A 84 -3.64 13.86 20.11
CA TYR A 84 -2.29 13.75 19.60
C TYR A 84 -2.24 14.10 18.11
N ARG A 85 -1.66 15.27 17.79
CA ARG A 85 -1.63 15.82 16.42
C ARG A 85 -0.23 15.90 15.81
N ARG A 86 0.81 15.87 16.62
CA ARG A 86 2.21 16.00 16.21
C ARG A 86 3.13 15.33 17.22
N PHE A 87 4.26 14.82 16.74
CA PHE A 87 5.35 14.35 17.58
C PHE A 87 5.94 15.50 18.40
N ARG A 88 6.23 15.22 19.67
CA ARG A 88 6.88 16.16 20.59
C ARG A 88 8.39 16.03 20.53
N THR A 89 8.88 14.85 20.16
CA THR A 89 10.31 14.58 20.03
C THR A 89 10.81 14.74 18.59
N HIS A 90 12.12 14.89 18.45
CA HIS A 90 12.81 14.99 17.16
C HIS A 90 13.82 13.85 17.01
N GLY A 91 14.09 13.48 15.75
CA GLY A 91 14.96 12.36 15.40
C GLY A 91 14.19 11.02 15.36
N ILE A 92 14.51 10.20 14.36
CA ILE A 92 13.75 8.97 14.04
C ILE A 92 13.62 8.05 15.26
N LYS A 93 14.70 7.80 16.01
CA LYS A 93 14.70 6.91 17.19
C LYS A 93 13.74 7.37 18.29
N ASN A 94 13.69 8.68 18.55
CA ASN A 94 12.82 9.24 19.58
C ASN A 94 11.36 9.20 19.12
N ILE A 95 11.11 9.54 17.85
CA ILE A 95 9.78 9.47 17.23
C ILE A 95 9.25 8.03 17.26
N GLU A 96 10.08 7.04 16.95
CA GLU A 96 9.70 5.62 17.05
C GLU A 96 9.34 5.24 18.49
N THR A 97 10.11 5.69 19.47
CA THR A 97 9.83 5.43 20.89
C THR A 97 8.51 6.06 21.32
N GLU A 98 8.28 7.32 20.96
CA GLU A 98 7.03 8.05 21.21
C GLU A 98 5.85 7.34 20.55
N TRP A 99 6.01 6.90 19.29
CA TRP A 99 5.01 6.14 18.56
C TRP A 99 4.66 4.80 19.22
N MET A 100 5.66 4.03 19.65
CA MET A 100 5.44 2.77 20.36
C MET A 100 4.63 2.97 21.65
N ILE A 101 4.94 4.01 22.42
CA ILE A 101 4.19 4.35 23.64
C ILE A 101 2.73 4.67 23.32
N LEU A 102 2.47 5.46 22.28
CA LEU A 102 1.10 5.78 21.85
C LEU A 102 0.32 4.54 21.39
N CYS A 103 0.96 3.65 20.65
CA CYS A 103 0.35 2.38 20.25
C CYS A 103 0.01 1.50 21.46
N MET A 104 0.91 1.39 22.44
CA MET A 104 0.65 0.64 23.67
C MET A 104 -0.51 1.24 24.46
N ALA A 105 -0.53 2.56 24.65
CA ALA A 105 -1.62 3.25 25.33
C ALA A 105 -2.96 3.07 24.59
N GLY A 106 -2.96 3.18 23.27
CA GLY A 106 -4.13 2.97 22.42
C GLY A 106 -4.67 1.54 22.52
N ASN A 107 -3.78 0.54 22.50
CA ASN A 107 -4.16 -0.87 22.63
C ASN A 107 -4.71 -1.18 24.02
N ALA A 108 -4.07 -0.68 25.08
CA ALA A 108 -4.54 -0.86 26.46
C ALA A 108 -5.93 -0.26 26.68
N LEU A 109 -6.17 0.96 26.17
CA LEU A 109 -7.47 1.61 26.25
C LEU A 109 -8.55 0.84 25.46
N ARG A 110 -8.24 0.41 24.23
CA ARG A 110 -9.19 -0.42 23.46
C ARG A 110 -9.51 -1.72 24.19
N TYR A 111 -8.50 -2.36 24.76
CA TYR A 111 -8.68 -3.61 25.49
C TYR A 111 -9.53 -3.43 26.75
N SER A 112 -9.30 -2.38 27.53
CA SER A 112 -10.11 -2.09 28.73
C SER A 112 -11.58 -1.81 28.39
N ILE A 113 -11.85 -1.06 27.33
CA ILE A 113 -13.21 -0.83 26.82
C ILE A 113 -13.86 -2.15 26.40
N ARG A 114 -13.10 -3.05 25.75
CA ARG A 114 -13.63 -4.35 25.34
C ARG A 114 -13.93 -5.26 26.53
N LEU A 115 -13.07 -5.27 27.55
CA LEU A 115 -13.31 -5.98 28.80
C LEU A 115 -14.59 -5.49 29.47
N ALA A 116 -14.75 -4.16 29.61
CA ALA A 116 -15.94 -3.57 30.21
C ALA A 116 -17.25 -3.90 29.47
N ASN A 117 -17.16 -4.11 28.14
CA ASN A 117 -18.31 -4.49 27.31
C ASN A 117 -18.46 -6.00 27.11
N CYS A 118 -17.72 -6.84 27.86
CA CYS A 118 -17.71 -8.30 27.71
C CYS A 118 -17.39 -8.78 26.27
N ARG A 119 -16.57 -8.02 25.54
CA ARG A 119 -16.12 -8.30 24.16
C ARG A 119 -14.64 -8.67 24.09
N ALA A 120 -14.03 -9.08 25.20
CA ALA A 120 -12.67 -9.60 25.18
C ALA A 120 -12.64 -10.94 24.42
N GLY A 121 -11.61 -11.14 23.58
CA GLY A 121 -11.46 -12.36 22.79
C GLY A 121 -12.30 -12.45 21.51
N THR A 122 -13.28 -11.55 21.29
CA THR A 122 -14.03 -11.54 20.04
C THR A 122 -13.21 -10.89 18.90
N PRO A 123 -13.36 -11.33 17.64
CA PRO A 123 -12.62 -10.77 16.51
C PRO A 123 -12.96 -9.29 16.28
N PHE A 124 -12.06 -8.56 15.60
CA PHE A 124 -12.31 -7.19 15.17
C PHE A 124 -12.75 -7.11 13.69
N TRP A 125 -12.61 -8.19 12.93
CA TRP A 125 -13.05 -8.21 11.54
C TRP A 125 -14.56 -8.43 11.45
N PHE A 126 -15.18 -7.74 10.51
CA PHE A 126 -16.59 -7.84 10.18
C PHE A 126 -16.74 -8.55 8.83
N ARG A 127 -17.75 -9.41 8.73
CA ARG A 127 -18.12 -10.01 7.46
C ARG A 127 -19.07 -9.10 6.71
N ILE A 128 -18.75 -8.85 5.45
CA ILE A 128 -19.64 -8.11 4.56
C ILE A 128 -20.67 -9.12 4.07
N GLU A 129 -21.91 -8.98 4.54
CA GLU A 129 -23.01 -9.80 4.04
C GLU A 129 -23.28 -9.45 2.57
N GLN A 130 -23.22 -10.43 1.69
CA GLN A 130 -23.36 -10.21 0.24
C GLN A 130 -24.80 -9.93 -0.24
N ASN A 131 -25.74 -9.60 0.64
CA ASN A 131 -27.12 -9.29 0.24
C ASN A 131 -27.70 -8.13 1.06
N ALA A 132 -27.48 -6.91 0.57
CA ALA A 132 -28.38 -5.79 0.76
C ALA A 132 -28.74 -5.24 -0.62
N GLY A 133 -29.51 -6.05 -1.36
CA GLY A 133 -30.22 -5.64 -2.57
C GLY A 133 -31.63 -5.22 -2.24
#